data_AF-A0A416U1I5-F1
#
_entry.id   AF-A0A416U1I5-F1
#
_cell.length_a   1.000
_cell.length_b   1.000
_cell.length_c   1.000
_cell.angle_alpha   90.00
_cell.angle_beta   90.00
_cell.angle_gamma   90.00
#
_symmetry.space_group_name_H-M   'P 1'
#
loop_
_entity.id
_entity.type
_entity.pdbx_description
1 polymer ?
#
loop_
_entity_poly.entity_id
_entity_poly.type
_entity_poly.pdbx_seq_one_letter_code
_entity_poly.pdbx_strand_id
1 'polypeptide(L)'
;MKKGKIFTNCFFTIWTLSVILSFVSCSADGDSYSVEDSQVPLNVEAPFSVILKAYSENQDITSRGDVKSTTLYVFDENDDFYKQITVDRDYLLQVKPVEISCPGSKKITVVAWAGLSNDSEEI
;
A
#
# COMPACT_ATOMS: atom_id res chain seq x y z
N MET A 1 -31.98 -47.85 24.13
CA MET A 1 -31.09 -48.32 23.04
C MET A 1 -30.90 -47.21 22.00
N LYS A 2 -29.69 -46.63 21.96
CA LYS A 2 -28.99 -45.93 20.84
C LYS A 2 -27.74 -45.27 21.47
N LYS A 3 -26.60 -45.99 21.53
CA LYS A 3 -25.38 -45.75 20.71
C LYS A 3 -25.08 -44.25 20.58
N GLY A 4 -24.19 -43.67 21.39
CA GLY A 4 -22.73 -43.75 21.27
C GLY A 4 -22.25 -42.41 20.68
N LYS A 5 -21.37 -41.64 21.33
CA LYS A 5 -19.92 -41.83 21.28
C LYS A 5 -19.24 -41.06 22.42
N ILE A 6 -18.19 -41.69 22.93
CA ILE A 6 -17.35 -41.34 24.06
C ILE A 6 -16.25 -40.44 23.49
N PHE A 7 -16.07 -39.24 24.04
CA PHE A 7 -14.93 -38.39 23.70
C PHE A 7 -13.72 -38.90 24.47
N THR A 8 -12.95 -39.73 23.77
CA THR A 8 -11.74 -40.36 24.28
C THR A 8 -10.53 -39.65 23.68
N ASN A 9 -9.69 -39.20 24.61
CA ASN A 9 -8.24 -39.14 24.56
C ASN A 9 -7.51 -37.95 23.92
N CYS A 10 -6.66 -37.42 24.81
CA CYS A 10 -5.27 -37.14 24.56
C CYS A 10 -4.95 -35.80 23.90
N PHE A 11 -4.94 -34.78 24.75
CA PHE A 11 -3.91 -33.74 24.73
C PHE A 11 -2.53 -34.39 24.86
N PHE A 12 -2.03 -34.93 23.74
CA PHE A 12 -0.66 -35.37 23.61
C PHE A 12 0.19 -34.21 23.09
N THR A 13 1.29 -34.02 23.81
CA THR A 13 2.61 -33.62 23.32
C THR A 13 2.83 -32.16 22.91
N ILE A 14 3.33 -31.42 23.91
CA ILE A 14 4.44 -30.48 23.77
C ILE A 14 5.47 -31.04 22.78
N TRP A 15 5.77 -30.29 21.72
CA TRP A 15 7.01 -30.42 20.96
C TRP A 15 7.64 -29.04 20.84
N THR A 16 8.54 -28.78 21.77
CA THR A 16 9.53 -27.72 21.72
C THR A 16 10.41 -27.90 20.49
N LEU A 17 10.51 -26.90 19.62
CA LEU A 17 11.68 -26.72 18.77
C LEU A 17 12.24 -25.31 19.01
N SER A 18 13.11 -25.21 20.01
CA SER A 18 13.96 -24.04 20.22
C SER A 18 15.05 -24.06 19.15
N VAL A 19 15.01 -23.12 18.22
CA VAL A 19 16.11 -22.89 17.28
C VAL A 19 17.22 -22.17 18.05
N ILE A 20 18.24 -22.91 18.44
CA ILE A 20 19.50 -22.33 18.93
C ILE A 20 20.26 -21.85 17.70
N LEU A 21 20.25 -20.53 17.44
CA LEU A 21 21.28 -19.93 16.60
C LEU A 21 22.57 -19.88 17.43
N SER A 22 23.45 -20.83 17.18
CA SER A 22 24.83 -20.79 17.65
C SER A 22 25.54 -19.63 16.96
N PHE A 23 25.71 -18.50 17.65
CA PHE A 23 26.68 -17.50 17.22
C PHE A 23 28.07 -18.09 17.36
N VAL A 24 28.68 -18.47 16.24
CA VAL A 24 30.13 -18.59 16.16
C VAL A 24 30.67 -17.17 16.07
N SER A 25 31.05 -16.59 17.21
CA SER A 25 31.90 -15.40 17.20
C SER A 25 33.34 -15.85 17.33
N CYS A 26 34.07 -15.80 16.22
CA CYS A 26 35.52 -15.77 16.19
C CYS A 26 36.00 -14.60 17.06
N SER A 27 36.93 -14.86 17.98
CA SER A 27 37.79 -13.80 18.49
C SER A 27 38.72 -13.39 17.37
N ALA A 28 38.67 -12.14 16.95
CA ALA A 28 39.74 -11.52 16.19
C ALA A 28 39.86 -10.08 16.66
N ASP A 29 40.83 -9.85 17.54
CA ASP A 29 41.43 -8.54 17.69
C ASP A 29 41.87 -8.07 16.30
N GLY A 30 41.37 -6.92 15.86
CA GLY A 30 41.65 -6.43 14.52
C GLY A 30 40.82 -5.21 14.18
N ASP A 31 41.31 -4.04 14.58
CA ASP A 31 40.84 -2.74 14.12
C ASP A 31 40.69 -2.72 12.60
N SER A 32 39.44 -2.74 12.12
CA SER A 32 39.11 -2.28 10.78
C SER A 32 37.63 -1.90 10.76
N TYR A 33 37.38 -0.59 10.66
CA TYR A 33 36.08 -0.01 10.43
C TYR A 33 35.65 -0.30 8.98
N SER A 34 35.34 -1.56 8.66
CA SER A 34 34.55 -1.84 7.47
C SER A 34 33.12 -1.43 7.78
N VAL A 35 32.78 -0.19 7.41
CA VAL A 35 31.39 0.23 7.24
C VAL A 35 30.79 -0.74 6.23
N GLU A 36 30.08 -1.77 6.73
CA GLU A 36 29.13 -2.50 5.91
C GLU A 36 28.11 -1.47 5.45
N ASP A 37 28.29 -1.00 4.21
CA ASP A 37 27.32 -0.27 3.44
C ASP A 37 26.12 -1.21 3.27
N SER A 38 25.31 -1.26 4.33
CA SER A 38 23.93 -1.68 4.27
C SER A 38 23.25 -0.67 3.37
N GLN A 39 23.33 -0.90 2.06
CA GLN A 39 22.44 -0.28 1.10
C GLN A 39 21.04 -0.79 1.42
N VAL A 40 20.42 -0.16 2.42
CA VAL A 40 18.98 0.03 2.50
C VAL A 40 18.60 0.46 1.09
N PRO A 41 17.73 -0.26 0.37
CA PRO A 41 17.29 0.20 -0.93
C PRO A 41 16.76 1.59 -0.71
N LEU A 42 17.44 2.58 -1.29
CA LEU A 42 17.02 3.97 -1.25
C LEU A 42 15.59 3.94 -1.77
N ASN A 43 14.63 4.22 -0.90
CA ASN A 43 13.22 4.27 -1.24
C ASN A 43 13.06 5.38 -2.26
N VAL A 44 13.25 5.04 -3.53
CA VAL A 44 13.26 5.99 -4.63
C VAL A 44 11.87 6.60 -4.66
N GLU A 45 11.87 7.93 -4.52
CA GLU A 45 10.94 8.88 -5.10
C GLU A 45 9.77 8.24 -5.86
N ALA A 46 8.56 8.53 -5.40
CA ALA A 46 7.30 8.01 -5.95
C ALA A 46 7.37 7.83 -7.49
N PRO A 47 7.48 6.60 -8.02
CA PRO A 47 7.81 6.41 -9.42
C PRO A 47 6.63 6.73 -10.37
N PHE A 48 5.47 7.07 -9.81
CA PHE A 48 4.26 7.37 -10.56
C PHE A 48 3.74 8.75 -10.18
N SER A 49 3.35 9.53 -11.19
CA SER A 49 2.66 10.79 -11.01
C SER A 49 1.45 10.85 -11.94
N VAL A 50 0.34 11.39 -11.44
CA VAL A 50 -0.88 11.58 -12.23
C VAL A 50 -1.33 13.03 -12.19
N ILE A 51 -1.70 13.58 -13.34
CA ILE A 51 -2.30 14.91 -13.42
C ILE A 51 -3.80 14.72 -13.60
N LEU A 52 -4.57 15.32 -12.70
CA LEU A 52 -6.02 15.22 -12.71
C LEU A 52 -6.59 16.36 -13.56
N LYS A 53 -7.51 15.99 -14.47
CA LYS A 53 -8.25 16.92 -15.30
C LYS A 53 -9.72 16.54 -15.35
N ALA A 54 -10.59 17.52 -15.24
CA ALA A 54 -12.02 17.34 -15.44
C ALA A 54 -12.36 17.69 -16.90
N TYR A 55 -13.01 16.77 -17.61
CA TYR A 55 -13.49 17.00 -18.97
C TYR A 55 -15.01 16.96 -19.02
N SER A 56 -15.59 17.91 -19.76
CA SER A 56 -17.00 17.91 -20.14
C SER A 56 -17.09 18.37 -21.58
N GLU A 57 -17.90 17.70 -22.41
CA GLU A 57 -18.10 18.06 -23.82
C GLU A 57 -16.77 18.20 -24.60
N ASN A 58 -15.80 17.30 -24.34
CA ASN A 58 -14.44 17.32 -24.90
C ASN A 58 -13.59 18.56 -24.55
N GLN A 59 -14.00 19.36 -23.56
CA GLN A 59 -13.27 20.51 -23.08
C GLN A 59 -12.69 20.26 -21.68
N ASP A 60 -11.45 20.68 -21.46
CA ASP A 60 -10.84 20.73 -20.12
C ASP A 60 -11.53 21.85 -19.32
N ILE A 61 -12.29 21.45 -18.31
CA ILE A 61 -13.06 22.34 -17.42
C ILE A 61 -12.43 22.46 -16.03
N THR A 62 -11.22 21.96 -15.83
CA THR A 62 -10.56 21.92 -14.52
C THR A 62 -10.52 23.28 -13.85
N SER A 63 -10.21 24.35 -14.61
CA SER A 63 -10.14 25.72 -14.11
C SER A 63 -11.47 26.34 -13.70
N ARG A 64 -12.63 25.76 -14.11
CA ARG A 64 -13.96 26.19 -13.65
C ARG A 64 -14.17 25.82 -12.18
N GLY A 65 -13.50 24.77 -11.71
CA GLY A 65 -13.63 24.27 -10.34
C GLY A 65 -15.02 23.69 -10.04
N ASP A 66 -15.65 23.09 -11.05
CA ASP A 66 -16.94 22.41 -10.93
C ASP A 66 -16.82 21.15 -10.06
N VAL A 67 -15.69 20.44 -10.18
CA VAL A 67 -15.32 19.32 -9.30
C VAL A 67 -14.80 19.84 -7.96
N LYS A 68 -15.44 19.43 -6.86
CA LYS A 68 -15.10 19.89 -5.49
C LYS A 68 -14.08 19.01 -4.79
N SER A 69 -14.08 17.73 -5.08
CA SER A 69 -13.14 16.75 -4.56
C SER A 69 -13.04 15.58 -5.53
N THR A 70 -11.86 14.97 -5.56
CA THR A 70 -11.59 13.73 -6.28
C THR A 70 -10.83 12.78 -5.37
N THR A 71 -11.26 11.54 -5.36
CA THR A 71 -10.62 10.45 -4.65
C THR A 71 -9.99 9.49 -5.66
N LEU A 72 -8.70 9.24 -5.49
CA LEU A 72 -7.94 8.25 -6.26
C LEU A 72 -7.87 6.95 -5.45
N TYR A 73 -8.28 5.85 -6.06
CA TYR A 73 -8.05 4.50 -5.56
C TYR A 73 -6.88 3.91 -6.32
N VAL A 74 -5.81 3.56 -5.60
CA VAL A 74 -4.58 3.02 -6.16
C VAL A 74 -4.55 1.52 -5.89
N PHE A 75 -4.31 0.76 -6.96
CA PHE A 75 -4.10 -0.68 -6.92
C PHE A 75 -2.69 -0.99 -7.40
N ASP A 76 -2.07 -2.00 -6.81
CA ASP A 76 -0.72 -2.43 -7.16
C ASP A 76 -0.69 -3.20 -8.50
N GLU A 77 0.44 -3.84 -8.80
CA GLU A 77 0.61 -4.57 -10.06
C GLU A 77 -0.22 -5.86 -10.16
N ASN A 78 -0.73 -6.37 -9.04
CA ASN A 78 -1.57 -7.56 -8.94
C ASN A 78 -3.07 -7.20 -8.85
N ASP A 79 -3.41 -5.92 -9.08
CA ASP A 79 -4.75 -5.36 -8.91
C ASP A 79 -5.27 -5.41 -7.44
N ASP A 80 -4.36 -5.53 -6.47
CA ASP A 80 -4.72 -5.45 -5.05
C ASP A 80 -4.83 -3.99 -4.61
N PHE A 81 -5.87 -3.67 -3.84
CA PHE A 81 -6.06 -2.31 -3.31
C PHE A 81 -4.89 -1.94 -2.39
N TYR A 82 -4.24 -0.83 -2.69
CA TYR A 82 -3.08 -0.35 -1.94
C TYR A 82 -3.43 0.84 -1.04
N LYS A 83 -3.96 1.94 -1.62
CA LYS A 83 -4.32 3.12 -0.85
C LYS A 83 -5.33 4.02 -1.56
N GLN A 84 -5.91 4.93 -0.78
CA GLN A 84 -6.75 6.02 -1.26
C GLN A 84 -6.02 7.36 -1.09
N ILE A 85 -6.16 8.26 -2.06
CA ILE A 85 -5.69 9.66 -1.99
C ILE A 85 -6.86 10.57 -2.33
N THR A 86 -7.25 11.45 -1.42
CA THR A 86 -8.28 12.46 -1.69
C THR A 86 -7.62 13.81 -1.89
N VAL A 87 -7.97 14.49 -2.98
CA VAL A 87 -7.57 15.87 -3.26
C VAL A 87 -8.80 16.76 -3.31
N ASP A 88 -8.64 18.00 -2.84
CA ASP A 88 -9.69 19.00 -2.84
C ASP A 88 -9.67 19.88 -4.09
N ARG A 89 -10.66 20.76 -4.19
CA ARG A 89 -10.79 21.74 -5.26
C ARG A 89 -9.54 22.60 -5.44
N ASP A 90 -8.96 23.08 -4.34
CA ASP A 90 -7.84 24.03 -4.40
C ASP A 90 -6.59 23.36 -4.95
N TYR A 91 -6.38 22.08 -4.64
CA TYR A 91 -5.35 21.26 -5.26
C TYR A 91 -5.61 21.05 -6.76
N LEU A 92 -6.85 20.69 -7.14
CA LEU A 92 -7.22 20.46 -8.54
C LEU A 92 -7.00 21.71 -9.42
N LEU A 93 -7.30 22.90 -8.89
CA LEU A 93 -7.11 24.17 -9.59
C LEU A 93 -5.63 24.50 -9.84
N GLN A 94 -4.71 23.93 -9.08
CA GLN A 94 -3.27 24.11 -9.29
C GLN A 94 -2.72 23.24 -10.42
N VAL A 95 -3.47 22.23 -10.89
CA VAL A 95 -3.06 21.28 -11.95
C VAL A 95 -1.69 20.66 -11.66
N LYS A 96 -1.40 20.40 -10.37
CA LYS A 96 -0.16 19.77 -9.93
C LYS A 96 -0.26 18.25 -10.04
N PRO A 97 0.86 17.55 -10.34
CA PRO A 97 0.91 16.11 -10.28
C PRO A 97 0.68 15.59 -8.85
N VAL A 98 -0.18 14.59 -8.72
CA VAL A 98 -0.28 13.79 -7.50
C VAL A 98 0.79 12.70 -7.58
N GLU A 99 1.78 12.80 -6.69
CA GLU A 99 2.84 11.81 -6.57
C GLU A 99 2.36 10.55 -5.84
N ILE A 100 2.60 9.39 -6.42
CA ILE A 100 2.11 8.10 -5.94
C ILE A 100 3.30 7.15 -5.75
N SER A 101 3.75 6.99 -4.49
CA SER A 101 4.68 5.92 -4.12
C SER A 101 3.90 4.63 -3.84
N CYS A 102 4.22 3.58 -4.59
CA CYS A 102 3.74 2.19 -4.43
C CYS A 102 4.97 1.26 -4.47
N PRO A 103 5.67 1.06 -3.34
CA PRO A 103 6.94 0.34 -3.31
C PRO A 103 6.81 -1.10 -3.82
N GLY A 104 7.82 -1.56 -4.56
CA GLY A 104 7.83 -2.90 -5.16
C GLY A 104 7.03 -3.01 -6.45
N SER A 105 6.09 -2.09 -6.73
CA SER A 105 5.27 -2.12 -7.92
C SER A 105 5.96 -1.47 -9.13
N LYS A 106 5.96 -2.17 -10.27
CA LYS A 106 6.42 -1.60 -11.56
C LYS A 106 5.31 -0.97 -12.40
N LYS A 107 4.06 -1.30 -12.06
CA LYS A 107 2.83 -0.81 -12.67
C LYS A 107 1.82 -0.61 -11.54
N ILE A 108 0.96 0.40 -11.69
CA ILE A 108 -0.21 0.60 -10.84
C ILE A 108 -1.44 0.81 -11.70
N THR A 109 -2.60 0.55 -11.11
CA THR A 109 -3.90 0.97 -11.65
C THR A 109 -4.45 2.08 -10.75
N VAL A 110 -4.90 3.18 -11.34
CA VAL A 110 -5.47 4.31 -10.58
C VAL A 110 -6.88 4.59 -11.09
N VAL A 111 -7.86 4.54 -10.19
CA VAL A 111 -9.25 4.92 -10.46
C VAL A 111 -9.52 6.27 -9.82
N ALA A 112 -9.82 7.28 -10.63
CA ALA A 112 -10.23 8.59 -10.14
C ALA A 112 -11.75 8.68 -10.08
N TRP A 113 -12.30 9.01 -8.91
CA TRP A 113 -13.73 9.20 -8.70
C TRP A 113 -13.99 10.55 -8.04
N ALA A 114 -14.90 11.33 -8.59
CA ALA A 114 -15.21 12.68 -8.12
C ALA A 114 -16.69 12.79 -7.76
N GLY A 115 -17.02 13.77 -6.89
CA GLY A 115 -18.41 14.01 -6.50
C GLY A 115 -19.00 12.98 -5.56
N LEU A 116 -18.15 12.26 -4.79
CA LEU A 116 -18.63 11.46 -3.67
C LEU A 116 -19.33 12.39 -2.66
N SER A 117 -20.63 12.20 -2.48
CA SER A 117 -21.35 12.76 -1.36
C SER A 117 -21.29 11.80 -0.18
N ASN A 118 -21.43 12.30 1.04
CA ASN A 118 -21.62 11.45 2.22
C ASN A 118 -23.07 10.96 2.34
N ASP A 119 -23.92 11.36 1.40
CA ASP A 119 -25.31 10.96 1.37
C ASP A 119 -25.36 9.54 0.81
N SER A 120 -26.14 8.67 1.45
CA SER A 120 -26.35 7.32 0.93
C SER A 120 -27.05 7.41 -0.41
N GLU A 121 -26.35 7.10 -1.50
CA GLU A 121 -26.98 6.85 -2.79
C GLU A 121 -27.55 5.42 -2.76
N GLU A 122 -28.85 5.26 -3.04
CA GLU A 122 -29.43 3.95 -3.32
C GLU A 122 -28.88 3.45 -4.66
N ILE A 123 -28.18 2.32 -4.63
CA ILE A 123 -27.63 1.63 -5.82
C ILE A 123 -28.58 0.53 -6.26
#